data_AF-A0A1J4XUV4-F1
#
_entry.id   AF-A0A1J4XUV4-F1
#
_cell.length_a   1.000
_cell.length_b   1.000
_cell.length_c   1.000
_cell.angle_alpha   90.00
_cell.angle_beta   90.00
_cell.angle_gamma   90.00
#
_symmetry.space_group_name_H-M   'P 1'
#
loop_
_entity.id
_entity.type
_entity.pdbx_description
1 polymer ?
#
loop_
_entity_poly.entity_id
_entity_poly.type
_entity_poly.pdbx_seq_one_letter_code
_entity_poly.pdbx_strand_id
1 'polypeptide(L)' 'MNKKINRNSKTGRRLPQNQIKIQQLKNKQFIVTLPSMWAQIIGVKKGSVITFIPGKNGGVEIIKLAKK' A
#
# COMPACT_ATOMS: atom_id res chain seq x y z
N MET A 1 18.71 28.25 -38.80
CA MET A 1 18.25 26.91 -38.39
C MET A 1 18.22 26.86 -36.86
N ASN A 2 17.05 27.10 -36.25
CA ASN A 2 16.93 27.42 -34.82
C ASN A 2 16.50 26.17 -34.03
N LYS A 3 17.44 25.40 -33.48
CA LYS A 3 17.12 24.30 -32.55
C LYS A 3 16.75 24.89 -31.19
N LYS A 4 15.47 25.20 -30.96
CA LYS A 4 14.91 25.44 -29.63
C LYS A 4 15.09 24.16 -28.80
N ILE A 5 16.07 24.15 -27.91
CA ILE A 5 16.22 23.09 -26.91
C ILE A 5 15.05 23.25 -25.92
N ASN A 6 14.07 22.36 -26.02
CA ASN A 6 12.93 22.30 -25.11
C ASN A 6 13.41 21.76 -23.75
N ARG A 7 13.88 22.65 -22.87
CA ARG A 7 14.45 22.33 -21.53
C ARG A 7 13.39 21.98 -20.48
N ASN A 8 12.40 21.15 -20.80
CA ASN A 8 11.35 20.76 -19.84
C ASN A 8 10.91 19.30 -19.93
N SER A 9 11.77 18.38 -20.39
CA SER A 9 11.50 16.96 -20.17
C SER A 9 12.01 16.56 -18.77
N LYS A 10 11.11 16.55 -17.78
CA LYS A 10 11.33 15.79 -16.54
C LYS A 10 11.41 14.31 -16.94
N THR A 11 12.60 13.83 -17.29
CA THR A 11 12.89 12.40 -17.52
C THR A 11 13.07 11.65 -16.20
N GLY A 12 12.15 11.89 -15.27
CA GLY A 12 11.95 11.07 -14.10
C GLY A 12 10.49 10.64 -14.10
N ARG A 13 10.20 9.41 -14.57
CA ARG A 13 8.92 8.79 -14.22
C ARG A 13 8.90 8.69 -12.70
N ARG A 14 8.05 9.46 -12.05
CA ARG A 14 7.80 9.34 -10.62
C ARG A 14 7.35 7.90 -10.42
N LEU A 15 8.17 7.09 -9.76
CA LEU A 15 7.79 5.72 -9.43
C LEU A 15 6.44 5.80 -8.71
N PRO A 16 5.45 4.98 -9.11
CA PRO A 16 4.16 4.99 -8.46
C PRO A 16 4.42 4.77 -6.98
N GLN A 17 4.05 5.76 -6.18
CA GLN A 17 4.24 5.71 -4.75
C GLN A 17 3.37 4.54 -4.29
N ASN A 18 4.00 3.42 -3.88
CA ASN A 18 3.33 2.24 -3.32
C ASN A 18 2.72 2.62 -1.96
N GLN A 19 1.74 3.52 -1.99
CA GLN A 19 1.08 4.07 -0.81
C GLN A 19 0.04 3.06 -0.35
N ILE A 20 0.17 2.67 0.91
CA ILE A 20 -0.95 2.12 1.66
C ILE A 20 -2.05 3.19 1.66
N LYS A 21 -3.22 2.86 1.12
CA LYS A 21 -4.39 3.76 1.18
C LYS A 21 -5.30 3.33 2.30
N ILE A 22 -5.75 4.28 3.11
CA ILE A 22 -6.72 4.06 4.18
C ILE A 22 -7.98 4.86 3.82
N GLN A 23 -9.12 4.18 3.74
CA GLN A 23 -10.42 4.81 3.55
C GLN A 23 -11.30 4.53 4.76
N GLN A 24 -11.79 5.58 5.40
CA GLN A 24 -12.75 5.47 6.49
C GLN A 24 -14.19 5.37 5.93
N LEU A 25 -14.93 4.37 6.39
CA LEU A 25 -16.35 4.19 6.11
C LEU A 25 -17.21 4.85 7.20
N LYS A 26 -18.49 5.11 6.89
CA LYS A 26 -19.44 5.80 7.78
C LYS A 26 -19.60 5.14 9.16
N ASN A 27 -19.35 3.83 9.28
CA ASN A 27 -19.57 3.05 10.49
C ASN A 27 -18.29 2.80 11.31
N LYS A 28 -17.34 3.75 11.31
CA LYS A 28 -16.02 3.60 11.97
C LYS A 28 -15.20 2.40 11.47
N GLN A 29 -15.54 1.85 10.32
CA GLN A 29 -14.78 0.80 9.66
C GLN A 29 -13.73 1.44 8.75
N PHE A 30 -12.60 0.78 8.56
CA PHE A 30 -11.51 1.26 7.70
C PHE A 30 -11.19 0.20 6.65
N ILE A 31 -11.07 0.62 5.40
CA ILE A 31 -10.53 -0.18 4.31
C ILE A 31 -9.06 0.21 4.14
N VAL A 32 -8.17 -0.76 4.37
CA VAL A 32 -6.74 -0.60 4.11
C VAL A 32 -6.40 -1.32 2.81
N THR A 33 -6.03 -0.56 1.79
CA THR A 33 -5.58 -1.10 0.50
C THR A 33 -4.07 -1.22 0.51
N LEU A 34 -3.59 -2.46 0.52
CA LEU A 34 -2.17 -2.79 0.43
C LEU A 34 -1.77 -3.07 -1.04
N PRO A 35 -0.52 -2.73 -1.45
CA PRO A 35 -0.02 -3.15 -2.75
C PRO A 35 0.00 -4.68 -2.88
N SER A 36 -0.26 -5.21 -4.07
CA SER A 36 -0.35 -6.66 -4.34
C SER A 36 0.90 -7.45 -3.92
N MET A 37 2.08 -6.83 -4.00
CA MET A 37 3.35 -7.39 -3.54
C MET A 37 3.33 -7.76 -2.04
N TRP A 38 2.65 -6.97 -1.19
CA TRP A 38 2.53 -7.28 0.24
C TRP A 38 1.65 -8.51 0.48
N ALA A 39 0.62 -8.71 -0.34
CA ALA A 39 -0.20 -9.91 -0.24
C ALA A 39 0.62 -11.18 -0.49
N GLN A 40 1.63 -11.11 -1.38
CA GLN A 40 2.57 -12.21 -1.61
C GLN A 40 3.53 -12.39 -0.43
N ILE A 41 4.12 -11.31 0.10
CA ILE A 41 5.04 -11.33 1.25
C ILE A 41 4.36 -11.92 2.49
N ILE A 42 3.12 -11.51 2.77
CA ILE A 42 2.32 -11.98 3.91
C ILE A 42 1.64 -13.33 3.58
N GLY A 43 1.68 -13.77 2.32
CA GLY A 43 1.10 -15.03 1.86
C GLY A 43 -0.41 -15.11 2.09
N VAL A 44 -1.14 -14.02 1.80
CA VAL A 44 -2.59 -13.90 1.95
C VAL A 44 -3.28 -13.95 0.58
N LYS A 45 -4.41 -14.66 0.51
CA LYS A 45 -5.24 -14.77 -0.70
C LYS A 45 -6.52 -13.94 -0.54
N LYS A 46 -7.18 -13.61 -1.64
CA LYS A 46 -8.51 -12.98 -1.60
C LYS A 46 -9.47 -13.83 -0.73
N GLY A 47 -10.17 -13.18 0.20
CA GLY A 47 -11.05 -13.86 1.16
C GLY A 47 -10.36 -14.38 2.42
N SER A 48 -9.04 -14.17 2.59
CA SER A 48 -8.36 -14.50 3.85
C SER A 48 -8.78 -13.54 4.95
N VAL A 49 -8.99 -14.07 6.16
CA VAL A 49 -9.13 -13.27 7.38
C VAL A 49 -7.74 -13.00 7.94
N ILE A 50 -7.45 -11.73 8.22
CA ILE A 50 -6.20 -11.28 8.86
C ILE A 50 -6.52 -10.54 10.15
N THR A 51 -5.66 -10.67 11.15
CA THR A 51 -5.80 -9.98 12.42
C THR A 51 -4.76 -8.87 12.50
N PHE A 52 -5.23 -7.71 12.96
CA PHE A 52 -4.43 -6.52 13.19
C PHE A 52 -4.20 -6.39 14.69
N ILE A 53 -2.94 -6.24 15.10
CA ILE A 53 -2.56 -6.03 16.51
C ILE A 53 -1.93 -4.63 16.63
N PRO A 54 -2.25 -3.84 17.67
CA PRO A 54 -1.55 -2.58 17.92
C PRO A 54 -0.05 -2.85 18.14
N GLY A 55 0.78 -2.19 17.34
CA GLY A 55 2.23 -2.25 17.43
C GLY A 55 2.77 -1.32 18.52
N LYS A 56 3.98 -1.63 18.99
CA LYS A 56 4.60 -0.92 20.13
C LYS A 56 4.82 0.59 19.92
N ASN A 57 4.83 1.05 18.66
CA ASN A 57 5.09 2.45 18.29
C ASN A 57 3.84 3.19 17.76
N GLY A 58 2.64 2.74 18.12
CA GLY A 58 1.38 3.31 17.61
C GLY A 58 1.06 2.93 16.16
N GLY A 59 1.85 2.03 15.57
CA GLY A 59 1.55 1.38 14.29
C GLY A 59 0.61 0.19 14.46
N VAL A 60 0.35 -0.52 13.37
CA VAL A 60 -0.43 -1.76 13.38
C VAL A 60 0.42 -2.87 12.77
N GLU A 61 0.52 -3.99 13.48
CA GLU A 61 1.21 -5.19 13.01
C GLU A 61 0.19 -6.16 12.39
N ILE A 62 0.53 -6.69 11.22
CA ILE A 62 -0.31 -7.67 10.50
C ILE A 62 0.34 -9.03 10.68
N ILE A 63 -0.36 -9.92 11.39
CA ILE A 63 0.12 -11.29 11.60
C ILE A 63 -0.80 -12.24 10.84
N LYS A 64 -0.18 -13.12 10.05
CA LYS A 64 -0.90 -14.23 9.44
C LYS A 64 -1.29 -15.19 10.55
N LEU A 65 -2.60 -15.33 10.81
CA LEU A 65 -3.09 -16.40 11.66
C LEU A 65 -2.71 -17.74 11.03
N ALA A 66 -1.88 -18.51 11.73
CA ALA A 66 -1.69 -19.92 11.38
C ALA A 66 -3.05 -20.61 11.52
N LYS A 67 -3.49 -21.34 10.48
CA LYS A 67 -4.66 -22.21 10.60
C LYS A 67 -4.33 -23.27 11.65
N LYS A 68 -5.20 -23.41 12.65
CA LYS A 68 -5.26 -24.58 13.54
C LYS A 68 -5.60 -25.82 12.73
#